data_AF-A0A7J2U213-F1
#
_entry.id   AF-A0A7J2U213-F1
#
_cell.length_a   1.000
_cell.length_b   1.000
_cell.length_c   1.000
_cell.angle_alpha   90.00
_cell.angle_beta   90.00
_cell.angle_gamma   90.00
#
_symmetry.space_group_name_H-M   'P 1'
#
loop_
_entity.id
_entity.type
_entity.pdbx_description
1 polymer ?
#
loop_
_entity_poly.entity_id
_entity_poly.type
_entity_poly.pdbx_seq_one_letter_code
_entity_poly.pdbx_strand_id
1 'polypeptide(L)'
;MSLSMRVLATAKIEAVAPKGGESILIQFLKLYRDAVQYIVDGIWLLDDASSEESLHKMFYSELRRQGFRAHHVSEIYKRAREVVEGAKKNNGSKPVLKKLTARIHPLDYRIDFSAKTLRIAVLNNQWVELRLKWYKYLDKYLNGSWRPGEILVSCRSNKMFVYITFHRGVEPTDFRAVVGIDINFNNVTYTVIDLNGNLITMGVIPFKGLERALHLKKLSEDLQRRYPNSWRFLKWVRGVRGRWLNKARNILIDSAHRASKRLAEIAKEHSALIVFEDLDKLKENSKHCYKHLYSLVAPQRLFP
;
A
#
# COMPACT_ATOMS: atom_id res chain seq x y z
N MET A 1 -12.74 30.04 -4.78
CA MET A 1 -12.26 28.76 -5.36
C MET A 1 -12.35 27.70 -4.28
N SER A 2 -13.30 26.77 -4.35
CA SER A 2 -13.35 25.64 -3.42
C SER A 2 -12.11 24.76 -3.65
N LEU A 3 -11.35 24.48 -2.59
CA LEU A 3 -10.27 23.51 -2.66
C LEU A 3 -10.89 22.12 -2.84
N SER A 4 -10.99 21.65 -4.09
CA SER A 4 -11.41 20.28 -4.38
C SER A 4 -10.38 19.31 -3.77
N MET A 5 -10.79 18.46 -2.83
CA MET A 5 -9.90 17.44 -2.27
C MET A 5 -9.76 16.29 -3.27
N ARG A 6 -8.53 15.79 -3.46
CA ARG A 6 -8.27 14.61 -4.30
C ARG A 6 -8.34 13.35 -3.45
N VAL A 7 -9.31 12.48 -3.72
CA VAL A 7 -9.38 11.15 -3.12
C VAL A 7 -8.74 10.11 -4.03
N LEU A 8 -8.06 9.13 -3.44
CA LEU A 8 -7.39 8.04 -4.13
C LEU A 8 -7.98 6.68 -3.75
N ALA A 9 -8.09 5.78 -4.71
CA ALA A 9 -8.48 4.39 -4.47
C ALA A 9 -7.72 3.47 -5.42
N THR A 10 -7.10 2.41 -4.90
CA THR A 10 -6.36 1.44 -5.73
C THR A 10 -7.17 0.16 -5.91
N ALA A 11 -7.42 -0.23 -7.15
CA ALA A 11 -8.00 -1.52 -7.48
C ALA A 11 -6.89 -2.53 -7.82
N LYS A 12 -6.89 -3.67 -7.13
CA LYS A 12 -6.07 -4.82 -7.53
C LYS A 12 -6.92 -5.74 -8.40
N ILE A 13 -6.44 -6.02 -9.61
CA ILE A 13 -7.15 -6.77 -10.63
C ILE A 13 -6.21 -7.86 -11.16
N GLU A 14 -6.69 -9.10 -11.25
CA GLU A 14 -5.94 -10.16 -11.93
C GLU A 14 -6.04 -9.95 -13.44
N ALA A 15 -4.95 -10.15 -14.17
CA ALA A 15 -4.91 -9.94 -15.61
C ALA A 15 -4.35 -11.17 -16.33
N VAL A 16 -4.77 -11.36 -17.58
CA VAL A 16 -4.34 -12.47 -18.43
C VAL A 16 -3.86 -11.91 -19.75
N ALA A 17 -2.64 -12.25 -20.15
CA ALA A 17 -2.13 -11.91 -21.47
C ALA A 17 -2.55 -12.97 -22.49
N PRO A 18 -2.85 -12.61 -23.74
CA PRO A 18 -2.93 -13.57 -24.85
C PRO A 18 -1.64 -14.39 -25.00
N LYS A 19 -1.69 -15.53 -25.69
CA LYS A 19 -0.52 -16.42 -25.91
C LYS A 19 0.68 -15.61 -26.41
N GLY A 20 1.83 -15.76 -25.75
CA GLY A 20 3.07 -15.05 -26.05
C GLY A 20 3.24 -13.68 -25.35
N GLY A 21 2.15 -12.98 -25.00
CA GLY A 21 2.24 -11.71 -24.28
C GLY A 21 2.74 -11.86 -22.84
N GLU A 22 2.42 -12.99 -22.20
CA GLU A 22 2.84 -13.25 -20.81
C GLU A 22 4.36 -13.36 -20.69
N SER A 23 5.01 -14.10 -21.59
CA SER A 23 6.47 -14.28 -21.54
C SER A 23 7.21 -12.97 -21.76
N ILE A 24 6.75 -12.15 -22.72
CA ILE A 24 7.28 -10.80 -22.99
C ILE A 24 7.15 -9.93 -21.74
N LEU A 25 5.97 -9.92 -21.11
CA LEU A 25 5.75 -9.12 -19.92
C LEU A 25 6.60 -9.61 -18.73
N ILE A 26 6.72 -10.92 -18.52
CA ILE A 26 7.59 -11.49 -17.47
C ILE A 26 9.05 -11.08 -17.71
N GLN A 27 9.52 -11.14 -18.95
CA GLN A 27 10.88 -10.73 -19.31
C GLN A 27 11.10 -9.24 -19.04
N PHE A 28 10.15 -8.40 -19.44
CA PHE A 28 10.18 -6.97 -19.12
C PHE A 28 10.24 -6.73 -17.61
N LEU A 29 9.41 -7.40 -16.81
CA LEU A 29 9.41 -7.23 -15.34
C LEU A 29 10.73 -7.69 -14.69
N LYS A 30 11.38 -8.73 -15.23
CA LYS A 30 12.71 -9.17 -14.79
C LYS A 30 13.75 -8.10 -15.08
N LEU A 31 13.80 -7.63 -16.32
CA LEU A 31 14.75 -6.58 -16.74
C LEU A 31 14.50 -5.27 -15.98
N TYR A 32 13.24 -4.89 -15.75
CA TYR A 32 12.89 -3.72 -14.93
C TYR A 32 13.42 -3.86 -13.49
N ARG A 33 13.20 -5.01 -12.84
CA ARG A 33 13.75 -5.29 -11.50
C ARG A 33 15.28 -5.19 -11.50
N ASP A 34 15.93 -5.77 -12.50
CA ASP A 34 17.39 -5.82 -12.59
C ASP A 34 17.98 -4.42 -12.86
N ALA A 35 17.30 -3.60 -13.67
CA ALA A 35 17.64 -2.19 -13.86
C ALA A 35 17.50 -1.36 -12.57
N VAL A 36 16.42 -1.56 -11.79
CA VAL A 36 16.28 -0.92 -10.48
C VAL A 36 17.42 -1.37 -9.55
N GLN A 37 17.73 -2.67 -9.52
CA GLN A 37 18.80 -3.22 -8.69
C GLN A 37 20.16 -2.63 -9.07
N TYR A 38 20.45 -2.52 -10.37
CA TYR A 38 21.69 -1.91 -10.88
C TYR A 38 21.88 -0.47 -10.37
N ILE A 39 20.83 0.35 -10.37
CA ILE A 39 20.90 1.71 -9.82
C ILE A 39 21.04 1.69 -8.31
N VAL A 40 20.27 0.85 -7.60
CA VAL A 40 20.40 0.68 -6.15
C VAL A 40 21.84 0.36 -5.77
N ASP A 41 22.49 -0.55 -6.49
CA ASP A 41 23.88 -0.92 -6.26
C ASP A 41 24.84 0.24 -6.55
N GLY A 42 24.58 1.01 -7.62
CA GLY A 42 25.39 2.18 -7.99
C GLY A 42 25.29 3.35 -7.03
N ILE A 43 24.15 3.55 -6.36
CA ILE A 43 23.94 4.69 -5.44
C ILE A 43 24.02 4.33 -3.96
N TRP A 44 24.13 3.06 -3.60
CA TRP A 44 24.08 2.61 -2.21
C TRP A 44 25.13 3.29 -1.31
N LEU A 45 26.35 3.44 -1.84
CA LEU A 45 27.50 4.00 -1.12
C LEU A 45 27.59 5.54 -1.19
N LEU A 46 26.71 6.19 -1.95
CA LEU A 46 26.67 7.65 -2.00
C LEU A 46 25.95 8.16 -0.76
N ASP A 47 26.49 9.17 -0.08
CA ASP A 47 25.94 9.64 1.20
C ASP A 47 24.48 10.11 1.06
N ASP A 48 24.17 10.81 -0.03
CA ASP A 48 22.82 11.28 -0.36
C ASP A 48 22.17 10.49 -1.50
N ALA A 49 20.84 10.37 -1.45
CA ALA A 49 20.08 9.81 -2.55
C ALA A 49 20.26 10.71 -3.78
N SER A 50 20.96 10.21 -4.79
CA SER A 50 21.34 10.98 -5.98
C SER A 50 20.13 11.68 -6.60
N SER A 51 20.29 12.95 -6.97
CA SER A 51 19.26 13.72 -7.69
C SER A 51 18.88 13.02 -8.99
N GLU A 52 17.67 13.29 -9.50
CA GLU A 52 17.21 12.68 -10.76
C GLU A 52 18.13 13.04 -11.94
N GLU A 53 18.70 14.25 -11.95
CA GLU A 53 19.70 14.68 -12.93
C GLU A 53 21.00 13.88 -12.84
N SER A 54 21.48 13.59 -11.63
CA SER A 54 22.67 12.77 -11.42
C SER A 54 22.44 11.34 -11.91
N LEU A 55 21.31 10.74 -11.54
CA LEU A 55 20.90 9.43 -12.04
C LEU A 55 20.79 9.41 -13.57
N HIS A 56 20.24 10.46 -14.16
CA HIS A 56 20.12 10.59 -15.60
C HIS A 56 21.50 10.60 -16.28
N LYS A 57 22.43 11.44 -15.81
CA LYS A 57 23.80 11.50 -16.34
C LYS A 57 24.53 10.15 -16.22
N MET A 58 24.34 9.45 -15.10
CA MET A 58 25.03 8.18 -14.84
C MET A 58 24.45 6.99 -15.62
N PHE A 59 23.13 6.88 -15.73
CA PHE A 59 22.48 5.62 -16.11
C PHE A 59 21.59 5.70 -17.36
N TYR A 60 21.21 6.90 -17.83
CA TYR A 60 20.17 7.04 -18.85
C TYR A 60 20.53 6.35 -20.18
N SER A 61 21.71 6.64 -20.71
CA SER A 61 22.17 6.11 -22.00
C SER A 61 22.20 4.58 -22.02
N GLU A 62 22.63 3.97 -20.92
CA GLU A 62 22.71 2.50 -20.79
C GLU A 62 21.31 1.88 -20.71
N LEU A 63 20.40 2.43 -19.90
CA LEU A 63 19.02 1.93 -19.85
C LEU A 63 18.27 2.12 -21.17
N ARG A 64 18.50 3.23 -21.88
CA ARG A 64 17.95 3.45 -23.22
C ARG A 64 18.47 2.43 -24.22
N ARG A 65 19.76 2.07 -24.15
CA ARG A 65 20.38 1.02 -24.98
C ARG A 65 19.77 -0.35 -24.74
N GLN A 66 19.37 -0.65 -23.50
CA GLN A 66 18.65 -1.88 -23.13
C GLN A 66 17.18 -1.90 -23.61
N GLY A 67 16.70 -0.83 -24.26
CA GLY A 67 15.37 -0.75 -24.85
C GLY A 67 14.29 -0.14 -23.95
N PHE A 68 14.63 0.37 -22.76
CA PHE A 68 13.66 1.03 -21.89
C PHE A 68 13.20 2.36 -22.47
N ARG A 69 11.91 2.70 -22.36
CA ARG A 69 11.34 4.01 -22.73
C ARG A 69 11.80 5.08 -21.74
N ALA A 70 11.79 6.35 -22.15
CA ALA A 70 12.21 7.45 -21.26
C ALA A 70 11.40 7.48 -19.95
N HIS A 71 10.09 7.26 -20.00
CA HIS A 71 9.26 7.21 -18.80
C HIS A 71 9.52 5.95 -17.95
N HIS A 72 9.85 4.79 -18.56
CA HIS A 72 10.34 3.64 -17.81
C HIS A 72 11.59 4.00 -17.00
N VAL A 73 12.53 4.73 -17.61
CA VAL A 73 13.76 5.13 -16.94
C VAL A 73 13.49 6.05 -15.74
N SER A 74 12.63 7.06 -15.88
CA SER A 74 12.24 7.92 -14.75
C SER A 74 11.57 7.12 -13.61
N GLU A 75 10.69 6.16 -13.94
CA GLU A 75 10.07 5.31 -12.91
C GLU A 75 11.06 4.33 -12.24
N ILE A 76 12.07 3.86 -12.98
CA ILE A 76 13.18 3.07 -12.42
C ILE A 76 13.99 3.92 -11.42
N TYR A 77 14.29 5.17 -11.76
CA TYR A 77 15.01 6.12 -10.90
C TYR A 77 14.26 6.37 -9.59
N LYS A 78 12.99 6.76 -9.69
CA LYS A 78 12.12 6.99 -8.52
C LYS A 78 12.10 5.76 -7.63
N ARG A 79 11.93 4.57 -8.22
CA ARG A 79 11.87 3.33 -7.46
C ARG A 79 13.19 3.00 -6.76
N ALA A 80 14.33 3.17 -7.42
CA ALA A 80 15.64 2.91 -6.83
C ALA A 80 15.89 3.83 -5.62
N ARG A 81 15.55 5.13 -5.75
CA ARG A 81 15.66 6.11 -4.66
C ARG A 81 14.76 5.77 -3.47
N GLU A 82 13.48 5.49 -3.70
CA GLU A 82 12.54 5.07 -2.64
C GLU A 82 13.08 3.89 -1.83
N VAL A 83 13.70 2.93 -2.52
CA VAL A 83 14.27 1.72 -1.91
C VAL A 83 15.50 2.05 -1.07
N VAL A 84 16.44 2.87 -1.57
CA VAL A 84 17.65 3.25 -0.84
C VAL A 84 17.34 4.16 0.34
N GLU A 85 16.55 5.21 0.14
CA GLU A 85 16.11 6.12 1.20
C GLU A 85 15.36 5.35 2.29
N GLY A 86 14.47 4.45 1.90
CA GLY A 86 13.74 3.58 2.83
C GLY A 86 14.65 2.65 3.63
N ALA A 87 15.67 2.05 3.00
CA ALA A 87 16.62 1.18 3.69
C ALA A 87 17.51 1.97 4.66
N LYS A 88 18.10 3.08 4.22
CA LYS A 88 18.96 3.94 5.03
C LYS A 88 18.23 4.54 6.23
N LYS A 89 17.02 5.07 6.03
CA LYS A 89 16.18 5.61 7.13
C LYS A 89 15.89 4.59 8.23
N ASN A 90 15.89 3.30 7.89
CA ASN A 90 15.67 2.22 8.85
C ASN A 90 16.99 1.57 9.34
N ASN A 91 18.15 2.19 9.08
CA ASN A 91 19.48 1.63 9.37
C ASN A 91 19.65 0.19 8.85
N GLY A 92 19.06 -0.09 7.68
CA GLY A 92 19.06 -1.39 7.04
C GLY A 92 20.31 -1.65 6.22
N SER A 93 20.51 -2.91 5.84
CA SER A 93 21.53 -3.31 4.86
C SER A 93 21.10 -3.02 3.43
N LYS A 94 22.06 -3.12 2.50
CA LYS A 94 21.82 -2.91 1.06
C LYS A 94 20.64 -3.79 0.59
N PRO A 95 19.58 -3.20 0.03
CA PRO A 95 18.40 -3.96 -0.36
C PRO A 95 18.65 -4.82 -1.60
N VAL A 96 18.05 -6.00 -1.63
CA VAL A 96 18.06 -6.92 -2.78
C VAL A 96 16.62 -7.13 -3.27
N LEU A 97 16.34 -6.68 -4.48
CA LEU A 97 15.02 -6.75 -5.10
C LEU A 97 14.72 -8.17 -5.57
N LYS A 98 13.61 -8.74 -5.07
CA LYS A 98 13.16 -10.10 -5.43
C LYS A 98 11.85 -10.14 -6.19
N LYS A 99 11.03 -9.10 -6.06
CA LYS A 99 9.67 -9.05 -6.63
C LYS A 99 9.73 -8.58 -8.08
N LEU A 100 8.91 -9.20 -8.93
CA LEU A 100 8.71 -8.78 -10.32
C LEU A 100 7.57 -7.75 -10.34
N THR A 101 7.93 -6.48 -10.28
CA THR A 101 7.01 -5.35 -10.26
C THR A 101 7.54 -4.21 -11.08
N ALA A 102 6.68 -3.55 -11.86
CA ALA A 102 7.02 -2.34 -12.60
C ALA A 102 5.90 -1.31 -12.44
N ARG A 103 6.29 -0.07 -12.12
CA ARG A 103 5.42 1.09 -12.11
C ARG A 103 5.40 1.63 -13.54
N ILE A 104 4.20 1.80 -14.10
CA ILE A 104 3.99 2.19 -15.48
C ILE A 104 3.42 3.61 -15.49
N HIS A 105 4.15 4.51 -16.17
CA HIS A 105 3.75 5.89 -16.33
C HIS A 105 2.44 6.00 -17.13
N PRO A 106 1.57 7.00 -16.89
CA PRO A 106 0.32 7.21 -17.65
C PRO A 106 0.47 7.29 -19.17
N LEU A 107 1.65 7.65 -19.67
CA LEU A 107 1.96 7.70 -21.11
C LEU A 107 2.38 6.33 -21.70
N ASP A 108 2.65 5.35 -20.85
CA ASP A 108 3.14 4.02 -21.21
C ASP A 108 2.07 2.93 -21.02
N TYR A 109 0.82 3.32 -20.81
CA TYR A 109 -0.31 2.39 -20.86
C TYR A 109 -1.52 3.00 -21.57
N ARG A 110 -2.42 2.14 -22.04
CA ARG A 110 -3.75 2.51 -22.52
C ARG A 110 -4.78 1.56 -21.93
N ILE A 111 -5.79 2.10 -21.27
CA ILE A 111 -6.86 1.29 -20.65
C ILE A 111 -8.18 1.52 -21.38
N ASP A 112 -8.85 0.42 -21.72
CA ASP A 112 -10.22 0.41 -22.21
C ASP A 112 -11.06 -0.37 -21.19
N PHE A 113 -11.90 0.37 -20.46
CA PHE A 113 -12.75 -0.22 -19.44
C PHE A 113 -13.97 -0.94 -20.01
N SER A 114 -14.43 -0.57 -21.21
CA SER A 114 -15.54 -1.23 -21.89
C SER A 114 -15.13 -2.61 -22.37
N ALA A 115 -13.97 -2.70 -23.03
CA ALA A 115 -13.36 -3.95 -23.45
C ALA A 115 -12.66 -4.71 -22.29
N LYS A 116 -12.47 -4.06 -21.14
CA LYS A 116 -11.72 -4.57 -19.98
C LYS A 116 -10.30 -4.99 -20.37
N THR A 117 -9.66 -4.20 -21.22
CA THR A 117 -8.31 -4.45 -21.73
C THR A 117 -7.36 -3.35 -21.30
N LEU A 118 -6.12 -3.74 -20.98
CA LEU A 118 -5.03 -2.85 -20.65
C LEU A 118 -3.84 -3.15 -21.58
N ARG A 119 -3.41 -2.16 -22.35
CA ARG A 119 -2.18 -2.23 -23.14
C ARG A 119 -1.06 -1.54 -22.39
N ILE A 120 0.09 -2.18 -22.30
CA ILE A 120 1.26 -1.70 -21.57
C ILE A 120 2.44 -1.67 -22.53
N ALA A 121 3.15 -0.55 -22.55
CA ALA A 121 4.41 -0.45 -23.27
C ALA A 121 5.49 -1.24 -22.52
N VAL A 122 6.25 -2.03 -23.25
CA VAL A 122 7.39 -2.79 -22.74
C VAL A 122 8.67 -2.32 -23.44
N LEU A 123 9.72 -3.14 -23.47
CA LEU A 123 10.97 -2.79 -24.12
C LEU A 123 10.79 -2.58 -25.64
N ASN A 124 11.69 -1.80 -26.22
CA ASN A 124 11.80 -1.59 -27.67
C ASN A 124 10.49 -1.07 -28.30
N ASN A 125 9.74 -0.25 -27.56
CA ASN A 125 8.44 0.31 -27.97
C ASN A 125 7.37 -0.75 -28.34
N GLN A 126 7.55 -2.00 -27.91
CA GLN A 126 6.52 -3.03 -28.05
C GLN A 126 5.38 -2.78 -27.05
N TRP A 127 4.21 -3.33 -27.36
CA TRP A 127 3.03 -3.25 -26.50
C TRP A 127 2.49 -4.63 -26.21
N VAL A 128 2.18 -4.89 -24.95
CA VAL A 128 1.49 -6.11 -24.51
C VAL A 128 0.08 -5.77 -24.09
N GLU A 129 -0.90 -6.46 -24.65
CA GLU A 129 -2.29 -6.37 -24.23
C GLU A 129 -2.60 -7.39 -23.12
N LEU A 130 -3.34 -6.94 -22.12
CA LEU A 130 -3.80 -7.71 -20.98
C LEU A 130 -5.31 -7.62 -20.87
N ARG A 131 -5.98 -8.76 -20.74
CA ARG A 131 -7.40 -8.84 -20.39
C ARG A 131 -7.55 -8.81 -18.87
N LEU A 132 -8.31 -7.84 -18.35
CA LEU A 132 -8.54 -7.66 -16.93
C LEU A 132 -9.69 -8.56 -16.47
N LYS A 133 -9.47 -9.37 -15.43
CA LYS A 133 -10.55 -10.13 -14.77
C LYS A 133 -11.39 -9.17 -13.93
N TRP A 134 -12.50 -8.74 -14.51
CA TRP A 134 -13.37 -7.72 -13.93
C TRP A 134 -14.47 -8.32 -13.04
N TYR A 135 -14.71 -7.70 -11.88
CA TYR A 135 -15.72 -8.10 -10.91
C TYR A 135 -16.66 -6.94 -10.60
N LYS A 136 -17.92 -7.23 -10.23
CA LYS A 136 -18.99 -6.24 -10.00
C LYS A 136 -18.62 -5.10 -9.05
N TYR A 137 -17.80 -5.35 -8.02
CA TYR A 137 -17.39 -4.31 -7.07
C TYR A 137 -16.50 -3.22 -7.71
N LEU A 138 -15.91 -3.48 -8.88
CA LEU A 138 -15.08 -2.54 -9.64
C LEU A 138 -15.92 -1.60 -10.50
N ASP A 139 -17.20 -1.90 -10.74
CA ASP A 139 -18.08 -1.09 -11.61
C ASP A 139 -18.21 0.36 -11.12
N LYS A 140 -18.00 0.59 -9.82
CA LYS A 140 -17.96 1.94 -9.24
C LYS A 140 -16.90 2.86 -9.86
N TYR A 141 -15.88 2.31 -10.52
CA TYR A 141 -14.83 3.07 -11.21
C TYR A 141 -15.20 3.41 -12.67
N LEU A 142 -16.30 2.87 -13.19
CA LEU A 142 -16.75 3.07 -14.58
C LEU A 142 -17.66 4.29 -14.76
N ASN A 143 -18.10 4.90 -13.66
CA ASN A 143 -19.08 5.99 -13.66
C ASN A 143 -18.54 7.35 -14.15
N GLY A 144 -17.35 7.40 -14.75
CA GLY A 144 -16.70 8.62 -15.24
C GLY A 144 -16.15 9.57 -14.16
N SER A 145 -16.58 9.44 -12.90
CA SER A 145 -16.09 10.28 -11.80
C SER A 145 -14.66 9.94 -11.36
N TRP A 146 -14.18 8.74 -11.72
CA TRP A 146 -12.85 8.27 -11.42
C TRP A 146 -11.96 8.32 -12.66
N ARG A 147 -10.76 8.86 -12.48
CA ARG A 147 -9.73 8.88 -13.52
C ARG A 147 -8.61 7.90 -13.15
N PRO A 148 -8.12 7.06 -14.08
CA PRO A 148 -6.97 6.22 -13.81
C PRO A 148 -5.71 7.10 -13.72
N GLY A 149 -4.83 6.78 -12.77
CA GLY A 149 -3.56 7.44 -12.53
C GLY A 149 -2.40 6.49 -12.80
N GLU A 150 -1.54 6.31 -11.81
CA GLU A 150 -0.42 5.36 -11.91
C GLU A 150 -0.91 3.91 -11.92
N ILE A 151 -0.24 3.06 -12.71
CA ILE A 151 -0.45 1.62 -12.72
C ILE A 151 0.81 0.91 -12.21
N LEU A 152 0.63 -0.08 -11.35
CA LEU A 152 1.68 -1.02 -10.98
C LEU A 152 1.32 -2.41 -11.51
N VAL A 153 2.23 -3.01 -12.26
CA VAL A 153 2.10 -4.40 -12.73
C VAL A 153 2.96 -5.28 -11.86
N SER A 154 2.45 -6.44 -11.45
CA SER A 154 3.22 -7.42 -10.71
C SER A 154 2.99 -8.84 -11.21
N CYS A 155 4.03 -9.65 -11.19
CA CYS A 155 3.94 -11.10 -11.40
C CYS A 155 4.25 -11.82 -10.07
N ARG A 156 3.31 -12.64 -9.60
CA ARG A 156 3.48 -13.48 -8.40
C ARG A 156 2.86 -14.85 -8.63
N SER A 157 3.62 -15.92 -8.38
CA SER A 157 3.14 -17.31 -8.54
C SER A 157 2.51 -17.57 -9.92
N ASN A 158 3.17 -17.11 -10.98
CA ASN A 158 2.68 -17.16 -12.37
C ASN A 158 1.30 -16.53 -12.58
N LYS A 159 0.93 -15.55 -11.75
CA LYS A 159 -0.26 -14.73 -11.93
C LYS A 159 0.13 -13.27 -12.07
N MET A 160 -0.48 -12.61 -13.04
CA MET A 160 -0.33 -11.18 -13.25
C MET A 160 -1.40 -10.43 -12.47
N PHE A 161 -0.96 -9.43 -11.73
CA PHE A 161 -1.84 -8.47 -11.07
C PHE A 161 -1.52 -7.07 -11.54
N VAL A 162 -2.56 -6.34 -11.88
CA VAL A 162 -2.52 -4.93 -12.21
C VAL A 162 -3.15 -4.17 -11.05
N TYR A 163 -2.44 -3.19 -10.54
CA TYR A 163 -2.91 -2.26 -9.53
C TYR A 163 -3.14 -0.92 -10.21
N ILE A 164 -4.39 -0.48 -10.29
CA ILE A 164 -4.75 0.79 -10.91
C ILE A 164 -5.13 1.75 -9.80
N THR A 165 -4.39 2.85 -9.67
CA THR A 165 -4.74 3.92 -8.73
C THR A 165 -5.69 4.89 -9.42
N PHE A 166 -6.92 4.95 -8.93
CA PHE A 166 -7.94 5.88 -9.38
C PHE A 166 -7.93 7.14 -8.51
N HIS A 167 -8.17 8.28 -9.14
CA HIS A 167 -8.32 9.57 -8.47
C HIS A 167 -9.65 10.22 -8.84
N ARG A 168 -10.25 10.90 -7.87
CA ARG A 168 -11.49 11.66 -8.04
C ARG A 168 -11.39 12.97 -7.26
N GLY A 169 -11.85 14.07 -7.86
CA GLY A 169 -12.06 15.34 -7.15
C GLY A 169 -13.36 15.25 -6.35
N VAL A 170 -13.31 15.62 -5.08
CA VAL A 170 -14.47 15.66 -4.19
C VAL A 170 -14.52 17.03 -3.54
N GLU A 171 -15.69 17.65 -3.57
CA GLU A 171 -15.93 18.88 -2.83
C GLU A 171 -16.22 18.55 -1.36
N PRO A 172 -15.59 19.26 -0.41
CA PRO A 172 -15.95 19.16 0.99
C PRO A 172 -17.45 19.42 1.14
N THR A 173 -18.14 18.55 1.85
CA THR A 173 -19.56 18.74 2.17
C THR A 173 -19.66 19.62 3.41
N ASP A 174 -20.60 20.56 3.42
CA ASP A 174 -20.90 21.34 4.61
C ASP A 174 -21.34 20.41 5.76
N PHE A 175 -20.85 20.68 6.97
CA PHE A 175 -21.18 19.91 8.15
C PHE A 175 -22.09 20.70 9.09
N ARG A 176 -23.00 19.99 9.76
CA ARG A 176 -23.97 20.56 10.72
C ARG A 176 -23.73 20.08 12.15
N ALA A 177 -22.78 19.18 12.31
CA ALA A 177 -22.45 18.52 13.56
C ALA A 177 -20.98 18.08 13.55
N VAL A 178 -20.50 17.63 14.71
CA VAL A 178 -19.16 17.08 14.91
C VAL A 178 -19.29 15.72 15.58
N VAL A 179 -18.57 14.72 15.08
CA VAL A 179 -18.40 13.43 15.73
C VAL A 179 -17.03 13.40 16.40
N GLY A 180 -17.00 13.49 17.73
CA GLY A 180 -15.82 13.20 18.54
C GLY A 180 -15.63 11.69 18.69
N ILE A 181 -14.40 11.20 18.50
CA ILE A 181 -14.06 9.78 18.60
C ILE A 181 -13.01 9.56 19.68
N ASP A 182 -13.32 8.67 20.62
CA ASP A 182 -12.40 8.13 21.63
C ASP A 182 -12.11 6.65 21.32
N ILE A 183 -10.82 6.32 21.14
CA ILE A 183 -10.37 4.99 20.71
C ILE A 183 -9.79 4.24 21.91
N ASN A 184 -10.51 3.22 22.37
CA ASN A 184 -10.06 2.30 23.40
C ASN A 184 -9.64 0.94 22.83
N PHE A 185 -9.05 0.07 23.65
CA PHE A 185 -8.57 -1.25 23.21
C PHE A 185 -9.69 -2.17 22.69
N ASN A 186 -10.84 -2.16 23.36
CA ASN A 186 -11.94 -3.09 23.10
C ASN A 186 -13.15 -2.44 22.42
N ASN A 187 -13.13 -1.13 22.25
CA ASN A 187 -14.22 -0.38 21.63
C ASN A 187 -13.76 0.98 21.12
N VAL A 188 -14.59 1.58 20.28
CA VAL A 188 -14.47 2.97 19.83
C VAL A 188 -15.75 3.68 20.26
N THR A 189 -15.62 4.67 21.14
CA THR A 189 -16.74 5.50 21.57
C THR A 189 -16.86 6.69 20.63
N TYR A 190 -18.08 7.03 20.25
CA TYR A 190 -18.35 8.22 19.44
C TYR A 190 -19.41 9.08 20.10
N THR A 191 -19.23 10.40 20.00
CA THR A 191 -20.16 11.42 20.49
C THR A 191 -20.46 12.38 19.36
N VAL A 192 -21.72 12.56 19.02
CA VAL A 192 -22.18 13.50 18.00
C VAL A 192 -22.78 14.71 18.68
N ILE A 193 -22.23 15.88 18.41
CA ILE A 193 -22.69 17.18 18.91
C ILE A 193 -23.08 18.09 17.74
N ASP A 194 -24.09 18.93 17.91
CA ASP A 194 -24.38 20.00 16.94
C ASP A 194 -23.34 21.14 17.05
N LEU A 195 -23.43 22.12 16.15
CA LEU A 195 -22.53 23.29 16.19
C LEU A 195 -22.76 24.23 17.38
N ASN A 196 -23.88 24.09 18.10
CA ASN A 196 -24.20 24.86 19.29
C ASN A 196 -23.71 24.17 20.58
N GLY A 197 -23.13 22.97 20.47
CA GLY A 197 -22.64 22.18 21.60
C GLY A 197 -23.66 21.25 22.23
N ASN A 198 -24.85 21.09 21.64
CA ASN A 198 -25.86 20.16 22.14
C ASN A 198 -25.53 18.72 21.73
N LEU A 199 -25.67 17.79 22.66
CA LEU A 199 -25.51 16.37 22.40
C LEU A 199 -26.66 15.86 21.53
N ILE A 200 -26.33 15.33 20.34
CA ILE A 200 -27.29 14.66 19.45
C ILE A 200 -27.39 13.18 19.82
N THR A 201 -26.25 12.48 19.85
CA THR A 201 -26.20 11.05 20.17
C THR A 201 -24.81 10.64 20.62
N MET A 202 -24.73 9.50 21.31
CA MET A 202 -23.48 8.87 21.70
C MET A 202 -23.63 7.36 21.56
N GLY A 203 -22.53 6.67 21.23
CA GLY A 203 -22.56 5.22 21.13
C GLY A 203 -21.18 4.60 21.16
N VAL A 204 -21.18 3.26 21.15
CA VAL A 204 -19.97 2.46 21.26
C VAL A 204 -19.92 1.44 20.13
N ILE A 205 -18.80 1.39 19.42
CA ILE A 205 -18.53 0.42 18.38
C ILE A 205 -17.56 -0.62 18.95
N PRO A 206 -17.96 -1.90 19.09
CA PRO A 206 -17.10 -2.90 19.69
C PRO A 206 -15.93 -3.26 18.78
N PHE A 207 -14.73 -3.33 19.34
CA PHE A 207 -13.48 -3.71 18.68
C PHE A 207 -13.03 -5.11 19.12
N LYS A 208 -13.73 -6.13 18.62
CA LYS A 208 -13.59 -7.54 19.09
C LYS A 208 -12.31 -8.24 18.61
N GLY A 209 -11.57 -7.66 17.66
CA GLY A 209 -10.42 -8.32 17.04
C GLY A 209 -9.16 -8.39 17.91
N LEU A 210 -9.03 -7.48 18.88
CA LEU A 210 -7.77 -7.27 19.59
C LEU A 210 -7.36 -8.47 20.45
N GLU A 211 -8.27 -8.96 21.30
CA GLU A 211 -8.00 -10.08 22.21
C GLU A 211 -7.49 -11.32 21.46
N ARG A 212 -8.20 -11.70 20.38
CA ARG A 212 -7.82 -12.83 19.53
C ARG A 212 -6.47 -12.61 18.85
N ALA A 213 -6.19 -11.39 18.39
CA ALA A 213 -4.92 -11.05 17.78
C ALA A 213 -3.76 -11.11 18.80
N LEU A 214 -3.97 -10.63 20.03
CA LEU A 214 -3.01 -10.70 21.12
C LEU A 214 -2.72 -12.15 21.53
N HIS A 215 -3.74 -13.00 21.62
CA HIS A 215 -3.56 -14.43 21.88
C HIS A 215 -2.66 -15.09 20.82
N LEU A 216 -2.91 -14.82 19.53
CA LEU A 216 -2.09 -15.34 18.43
C LEU A 216 -0.65 -14.79 18.48
N LYS A 217 -0.47 -13.52 18.86
CA LYS A 217 0.85 -12.94 19.09
C LYS A 217 1.59 -13.68 20.22
N LYS A 218 0.92 -13.89 21.36
CA LYS A 218 1.49 -14.61 22.51
C LYS A 218 1.95 -16.02 22.11
N LEU A 219 1.11 -16.77 21.39
CA LEU A 219 1.51 -18.09 20.85
C LEU A 219 2.77 -18.00 19.97
N SER A 220 2.86 -16.96 19.13
CA SER A 220 4.02 -16.75 18.25
C SER A 220 5.30 -16.43 19.02
N GLU A 221 5.19 -15.69 20.13
CA GLU A 221 6.30 -15.34 21.02
C GLU A 221 6.73 -16.56 21.85
N ASP A 222 5.78 -17.32 22.38
CA ASP A 222 6.07 -18.54 23.15
C ASP A 222 6.71 -19.62 22.28
N LEU A 223 6.29 -19.74 21.01
CA LEU A 223 6.96 -20.60 20.04
C LEU A 223 8.38 -20.12 19.74
N GLN A 224 8.60 -18.81 19.66
CA GLN A 224 9.94 -18.25 19.48
C GLN A 224 10.82 -18.50 20.71
N ARG A 225 10.28 -18.38 21.94
CA ARG A 225 10.98 -18.68 23.19
C ARG A 225 11.38 -20.14 23.33
N ARG A 226 10.55 -21.07 22.83
CA ARG A 226 10.89 -22.51 22.79
C ARG A 226 12.04 -22.83 21.83
N TYR A 227 12.28 -21.98 20.83
CA TYR A 227 13.31 -22.18 19.79
C TYR A 227 14.16 -20.92 19.58
N PRO A 228 14.85 -20.40 20.61
CA PRO A 228 15.41 -19.04 20.61
C PRO A 228 16.40 -18.78 19.47
N ASN A 229 17.26 -19.77 19.16
CA ASN A 229 18.30 -19.66 18.13
C ASN A 229 17.96 -20.38 16.82
N SER A 230 16.96 -21.26 16.83
CA SER A 230 16.66 -22.15 15.69
C SER A 230 15.38 -21.82 14.95
N TRP A 231 14.47 -21.01 15.53
CA TRP A 231 13.16 -20.72 14.94
C TRP A 231 13.23 -20.13 13.52
N ARG A 232 14.30 -19.41 13.20
CA ARG A 232 14.53 -18.81 11.86
C ARG A 232 14.88 -19.86 10.81
N PHE A 233 15.61 -20.89 11.21
CA PHE A 233 16.12 -21.94 10.33
C PHE A 233 15.14 -23.11 10.20
N LEU A 234 14.37 -23.40 11.26
CA LEU A 234 13.33 -24.42 11.24
C LEU A 234 12.13 -23.95 10.42
N LYS A 235 12.03 -24.45 9.17
CA LYS A 235 10.99 -24.08 8.20
C LYS A 235 9.58 -24.17 8.78
N TRP A 236 9.29 -25.22 9.54
CA TRP A 236 7.96 -25.42 10.14
C TRP A 236 7.67 -24.40 11.26
N VAL A 237 8.64 -24.13 12.16
CA VAL A 237 8.50 -23.13 13.24
C VAL A 237 8.26 -21.74 12.65
N ARG A 238 9.11 -21.34 11.70
CA ARG A 238 8.97 -20.08 10.96
C ARG A 238 7.61 -19.98 10.27
N GLY A 239 7.15 -21.08 9.66
CA GLY A 239 5.85 -21.18 9.00
C GLY A 239 4.68 -20.99 9.96
N VAL A 240 4.66 -21.70 11.09
CA VAL A 240 3.60 -21.61 12.12
C VAL A 240 3.55 -20.19 12.70
N ARG A 241 4.71 -19.67 13.14
CA ARG A 241 4.83 -18.30 13.66
C ARG A 241 4.30 -17.28 12.65
N GLY A 242 4.72 -17.39 11.39
CA GLY A 242 4.25 -16.53 10.32
C GLY A 242 2.73 -16.61 10.10
N ARG A 243 2.15 -17.82 10.14
CA ARG A 243 0.69 -17.99 10.02
C ARG A 243 -0.07 -17.30 11.16
N TRP A 244 0.35 -17.46 12.41
CA TRP A 244 -0.31 -16.80 13.55
C TRP A 244 -0.23 -15.29 13.47
N LEU A 245 0.95 -14.73 13.17
CA LEU A 245 1.13 -13.29 13.02
C LEU A 245 0.32 -12.72 11.84
N ASN A 246 0.31 -13.42 10.70
CA ASN A 246 -0.51 -13.01 9.56
C ASN A 246 -2.00 -13.05 9.89
N LYS A 247 -2.46 -14.08 10.62
CA LYS A 247 -3.85 -14.20 11.06
C LYS A 247 -4.22 -13.09 12.04
N ALA A 248 -3.37 -12.80 13.03
CA ALA A 248 -3.55 -11.70 13.97
C ALA A 248 -3.68 -10.36 13.24
N ARG A 249 -2.79 -10.08 12.29
CA ARG A 249 -2.84 -8.88 11.45
C ARG A 249 -4.15 -8.78 10.66
N ASN A 250 -4.57 -9.88 10.01
CA ASN A 250 -5.80 -9.89 9.22
C ASN A 250 -7.05 -9.63 10.09
N ILE A 251 -7.09 -10.17 11.31
CA ILE A 251 -8.18 -9.91 12.27
C ILE A 251 -8.24 -8.43 12.66
N LEU A 252 -7.09 -7.82 12.96
CA LEU A 252 -7.01 -6.40 13.30
C LEU A 252 -7.46 -5.51 12.13
N ILE A 253 -6.98 -5.80 10.91
CA ILE A 253 -7.35 -5.06 9.70
C ILE A 253 -8.86 -5.16 9.43
N ASP A 254 -9.45 -6.36 9.50
CA ASP A 254 -10.89 -6.56 9.30
C ASP A 254 -11.72 -5.83 10.37
N SER A 255 -11.30 -5.89 11.64
CA SER A 255 -11.97 -5.19 12.75
C SER A 255 -11.91 -3.67 12.57
N ALA A 256 -10.74 -3.14 12.20
CA ALA A 256 -10.57 -1.72 11.90
C ALA A 256 -11.44 -1.28 10.72
N HIS A 257 -11.48 -2.05 9.63
CA HIS A 257 -12.33 -1.75 8.49
C HIS A 257 -13.82 -1.67 8.85
N ARG A 258 -14.32 -2.59 9.68
CA ARG A 258 -15.72 -2.57 10.13
C ARG A 258 -16.00 -1.36 11.02
N ALA A 259 -15.12 -1.05 11.97
CA ALA A 259 -15.27 0.11 12.84
C ALA A 259 -15.24 1.42 12.05
N SER A 260 -14.25 1.62 11.17
CA SER A 260 -14.14 2.80 10.32
C SER A 260 -15.33 2.95 9.38
N LYS A 261 -15.84 1.84 8.80
CA LYS A 261 -17.04 1.88 7.96
C LYS A 261 -18.25 2.37 8.76
N ARG A 262 -18.45 1.84 9.97
CA ARG A 262 -19.57 2.25 10.83
C ARG A 262 -19.47 3.71 11.25
N LEU A 263 -18.28 4.19 11.60
CA LEU A 263 -18.04 5.60 11.91
C LEU A 263 -18.34 6.52 10.72
N ALA A 264 -17.92 6.12 9.51
CA ALA A 264 -18.21 6.89 8.30
C ALA A 264 -19.71 6.94 7.98
N GLU A 265 -20.45 5.85 8.25
CA GLU A 265 -21.91 5.82 8.14
C GLU A 265 -22.56 6.79 9.13
N ILE A 266 -22.16 6.76 10.41
CA ILE A 266 -22.66 7.69 11.45
C ILE A 266 -22.39 9.14 11.07
N ALA A 267 -21.16 9.46 10.67
CA ALA A 267 -20.79 10.81 10.25
C ALA A 267 -21.63 11.28 9.06
N LYS A 268 -21.92 10.38 8.11
CA LYS A 268 -22.78 10.68 6.96
C LYS A 268 -24.24 10.88 7.36
N GLU A 269 -24.78 10.02 8.23
CA GLU A 269 -26.15 10.10 8.76
C GLU A 269 -26.42 11.47 9.42
N HIS A 270 -25.42 12.01 10.13
CA HIS A 270 -25.53 13.29 10.84
C HIS A 270 -24.94 14.50 10.09
N SER A 271 -24.47 14.34 8.84
CA SER A 271 -23.72 15.38 8.12
C SER A 271 -22.64 16.02 9.00
N ALA A 272 -21.84 15.18 9.64
CA ALA A 272 -20.95 15.57 10.73
C ALA A 272 -19.46 15.46 10.34
N LEU A 273 -18.66 16.40 10.83
CA LEU A 273 -17.21 16.38 10.71
C LEU A 273 -16.63 15.40 11.75
N ILE A 274 -15.74 14.51 11.33
CA ILE A 274 -15.07 13.56 12.24
C ILE A 274 -13.86 14.23 12.88
N VAL A 275 -13.78 14.19 14.21
CA VAL A 275 -12.65 14.70 15.01
C VAL A 275 -12.10 13.55 15.86
N PHE A 276 -10.80 13.33 15.75
CA PHE A 276 -10.06 12.34 16.54
C PHE A 276 -9.25 13.03 17.63
N GLU A 277 -9.05 12.35 18.74
CA GLU A 277 -8.03 12.72 19.72
C GLU A 277 -6.62 12.63 19.11
N ASP A 278 -5.74 13.56 19.51
CA ASP A 278 -4.32 13.51 19.18
C ASP A 278 -3.61 12.48 20.06
N LEU A 279 -3.27 11.33 19.46
CA LEU A 279 -2.62 10.21 20.13
C LEU A 279 -1.08 10.20 19.96
N ASP A 280 -0.48 11.23 19.35
CA ASP A 280 0.95 11.22 19.03
C ASP A 280 1.84 11.15 20.29
N LYS A 281 1.38 11.73 21.41
CA LYS A 281 2.10 11.74 22.70
C LYS A 281 2.08 10.40 23.45
N LEU A 282 1.25 9.43 23.06
CA LEU A 282 1.24 8.10 23.69
C LEU A 282 2.57 7.34 23.45
N LYS A 283 3.25 7.59 22.33
CA LYS A 283 4.55 6.97 22.01
C LYS A 283 5.69 7.44 22.90
N GLU A 284 5.65 8.69 23.34
CA GLU A 284 6.69 9.28 24.19
C GLU A 284 6.54 8.81 25.64
N ASN A 285 5.29 8.80 26.14
CA ASN A 285 4.99 8.38 27.52
C ASN A 285 5.17 6.87 27.76
N SER A 286 5.02 6.03 26.73
CA SER A 286 5.20 4.56 26.84
C SER A 286 6.67 4.11 26.90
N LYS A 287 7.66 5.00 26.66
CA LYS A 287 9.08 4.65 26.86
C LYS A 287 9.43 4.37 28.32
N HIS A 288 8.62 4.83 29.28
CA HIS A 288 8.81 4.54 30.71
C HIS A 288 8.01 3.33 31.23
N CYS A 289 7.04 2.79 30.47
CA CYS A 289 6.25 1.64 30.89
C CYS A 289 6.03 0.62 29.75
N TYR A 290 6.71 -0.53 29.88
CA TYR A 290 6.57 -1.79 29.12
C TYR A 290 7.01 -1.83 27.64
N LYS A 291 8.20 -2.42 27.44
CA LYS A 291 8.87 -2.81 26.18
C LYS A 291 8.11 -3.80 25.25
N HIS A 292 6.85 -4.17 25.51
CA HIS A 292 6.19 -5.30 24.82
C HIS A 292 5.15 -4.95 23.73
N LEU A 293 4.72 -3.70 23.59
CA LEU A 293 3.72 -3.31 22.57
C LEU A 293 4.30 -2.91 21.19
N TYR A 294 5.57 -2.49 21.12
CA TYR A 294 6.13 -1.80 19.94
C TYR A 294 6.32 -2.67 18.67
N SER A 295 6.08 -3.98 18.71
CA SER A 295 6.25 -4.87 17.56
C SER A 295 5.00 -5.07 16.68
N LEU A 296 3.83 -4.58 17.11
CA LEU A 296 2.56 -4.76 16.38
C LEU A 296 2.16 -3.57 15.49
N VAL A 297 2.67 -2.37 15.78
CA VAL A 297 2.22 -1.11 15.15
C VAL A 297 3.41 -0.35 14.55
N ALA A 298 4.42 -1.07 14.06
CA ALA A 298 5.33 -0.47 13.10
C ALA A 298 4.53 -0.28 11.79
N PRO A 299 4.33 0.96 11.30
CA PRO A 299 3.81 1.16 9.96
C PRO A 299 4.88 0.66 8.99
N GLN A 300 4.82 -0.62 8.61
CA GLN A 300 5.33 -0.99 7.30
C GLN A 300 4.46 -0.21 6.33
N ARG A 301 4.97 0.93 5.85
CA ARG A 301 4.42 1.67 4.71
C ARG A 301 4.15 0.65 3.61
N LEU A 302 2.88 0.25 3.52
CA LEU A 302 2.36 -0.59 2.46
C LEU A 302 2.12 0.32 1.27
N PHE A 303 3.19 0.67 0.57
CA PHE A 303 3.08 0.82 -0.87
C PHE A 303 3.31 -0.58 -1.47
N PRO A 304 2.46 -1.04 -2.40
CA PRO A 304 2.77 -2.24 -3.18
C PRO A 304 4.11 -2.10 -3.94
#